data_AF-A0A3D1GXK3-F1
#
_entry.id   AF-A0A3D1GXK3-F1
#
_cell.length_a   1.000
_cell.length_b   1.000
_cell.length_c   1.000
_cell.angle_alpha   90.00
_cell.angle_beta   90.00
_cell.angle_gamma   90.00
#
_symmetry.space_group_name_H-M   'P 1'
#
loop_
_entity.id
_entity.type
_entity.pdbx_description
1 polymer ?
#
loop_
_entity_poly.entity_id
_entity_poly.type
_entity_poly.pdbx_seq_one_letter_code
_entity_poly.pdbx_strand_id
1 'polypeptide(L)'
;MAQALKTSPFFSDMIPSLTAATKNFYSIKGDSIKKEAGKVFTLLSSIQETNYADILTAAENIVAGKSEGVLLTDGEYYEPTVAKSHVNDPYLKDVFSKWLKKGHDIYVIAEPYKEAYNGNVFDKKRFYFLFTDSRVPNNIYNRILQCVDMKKYPNVDIYHMSVSHPIIMAEGKYSKPDGDLAATVDGYGNFEIQDWSIDWNSIQNIYLNANVDENGNPLPTGKPVISGLKIDRNSFGCFRIKDIALKVYDINEPYTEFYGNKVAGLKAVKMQSPLQETTNVFTLDEKEFKAHSLVNISLDPAFNDVCLDGSPYNYTKVDICVNGVDYVFDNYSSMFDFQSIDVPGQMNSSVAESIKQCLTDPSIKKMMDNALIYTIYIKSNEK
;
A
#
# COMPACT_ATOMS: atom_id res chain seq x y z
N MET A 1 12.45 24.78 -16.96
CA MET A 1 12.31 23.31 -17.09
C MET A 1 12.98 22.70 -18.34
N ALA A 2 12.61 23.07 -19.58
CA ALA A 2 12.78 22.20 -20.77
C ALA A 2 14.23 21.99 -21.25
N GLN A 3 15.13 22.95 -21.06
CA GLN A 3 16.53 22.74 -21.45
C GLN A 3 17.19 21.68 -20.56
N ALA A 4 16.86 21.66 -19.26
CA ALA A 4 17.33 20.65 -18.31
C ALA A 4 16.61 19.30 -18.44
N LEU A 5 15.50 19.23 -19.18
CA LEU A 5 14.81 17.97 -19.49
C LEU A 5 15.52 17.22 -20.62
N LYS A 6 15.93 17.94 -21.67
CA LYS A 6 16.66 17.39 -22.83
C LYS A 6 18.06 16.87 -22.50
N THR A 7 18.63 17.29 -21.37
CA THR A 7 19.96 16.87 -20.90
C THR A 7 19.91 15.93 -19.69
N SER A 8 18.73 15.47 -19.26
CA SER A 8 18.61 14.56 -18.12
C SER A 8 18.85 13.10 -18.54
N PRO A 9 19.86 12.40 -17.98
CA PRO A 9 20.04 10.98 -18.24
C PRO A 9 18.92 10.15 -17.59
N PHE A 10 18.43 10.57 -16.41
CA PHE A 10 17.32 9.91 -15.72
C PHE A 10 16.05 9.93 -16.58
N PHE A 11 15.67 11.09 -17.12
CA PHE A 11 14.53 11.19 -18.04
C PHE A 11 14.76 10.35 -19.31
N SER A 12 15.97 10.37 -19.86
CA SER A 12 16.34 9.55 -21.02
C SER A 12 16.14 8.04 -20.77
N ASP A 13 16.53 7.53 -19.60
CA ASP A 13 16.32 6.13 -19.21
C ASP A 13 14.82 5.82 -18.94
N MET A 14 14.01 6.81 -18.56
CA MET A 14 12.55 6.66 -18.43
C MET A 14 11.80 6.60 -19.76
N ILE A 15 12.26 7.30 -20.81
CA ILE A 15 11.55 7.43 -22.10
C ILE A 15 11.10 6.08 -22.71
N PRO A 16 11.89 4.99 -22.69
CA PRO A 16 11.45 3.68 -23.20
C PRO A 16 10.22 3.12 -22.46
N SER A 17 10.23 3.15 -21.11
CA SER A 17 9.15 2.61 -20.28
C SER A 17 7.84 3.40 -20.43
N LEU A 18 7.94 4.74 -20.49
CA LEU A 18 6.83 5.63 -20.79
C LEU A 18 6.28 5.36 -22.21
N THR A 19 7.15 5.34 -23.22
CA THR A 19 6.78 5.08 -24.63
C THR A 19 6.05 3.74 -24.80
N ALA A 20 6.45 2.70 -24.07
CA ALA A 20 5.82 1.38 -24.13
C ALA A 20 4.46 1.28 -23.39
N ALA A 21 4.11 2.27 -22.56
CA ALA A 21 2.87 2.29 -21.79
C ALA A 21 1.83 3.30 -22.32
N THR A 22 2.27 4.46 -22.81
CA THR A 22 1.40 5.57 -23.20
C THR A 22 0.55 5.24 -24.43
N LYS A 23 -0.77 5.10 -24.23
CA LYS A 23 -1.77 5.00 -25.33
C LYS A 23 -2.30 6.36 -25.81
N ASN A 24 -2.23 7.38 -24.97
CA ASN A 24 -2.64 8.75 -25.26
C ASN A 24 -1.62 9.71 -24.65
N PHE A 25 -1.03 10.60 -25.43
CA PHE A 25 -0.18 11.68 -24.93
C PHE A 25 -0.96 13.00 -24.92
N TYR A 26 -0.78 13.79 -23.86
CA TYR A 26 -1.38 15.11 -23.74
C TYR A 26 -0.28 16.13 -23.39
N SER A 27 -0.34 17.32 -23.96
CA SER A 27 0.46 18.46 -23.52
C SER A 27 -0.42 19.49 -22.81
N ILE A 28 0.07 20.04 -21.71
CA ILE A 28 -0.50 21.23 -21.06
C ILE A 28 0.18 22.45 -21.67
N LYS A 29 -0.57 23.40 -22.22
CA LYS A 29 -0.06 24.59 -22.91
C LYS A 29 -0.84 25.81 -22.42
N GLY A 30 -0.39 26.39 -21.31
CA GLY A 30 -1.18 27.35 -20.54
C GLY A 30 -2.41 26.65 -19.94
N ASP A 31 -3.57 27.28 -20.09
CA ASP A 31 -4.91 26.72 -19.82
C ASP A 31 -5.29 25.51 -20.71
N SER A 32 -4.55 25.28 -21.80
CA SER A 32 -5.00 24.43 -22.89
C SER A 32 -4.37 23.03 -22.85
N ILE A 33 -5.10 22.07 -22.27
CA ILE A 33 -4.75 20.64 -22.28
C ILE A 33 -5.19 20.01 -23.61
N LYS A 34 -4.23 19.55 -24.42
CA LYS A 34 -4.48 19.01 -25.76
C LYS A 34 -3.91 17.60 -25.92
N LYS A 35 -4.69 16.69 -26.51
CA LYS A 35 -4.20 15.39 -26.95
C LYS A 35 -3.33 15.58 -28.19
N GLU A 36 -2.09 15.12 -28.14
CA GLU A 36 -1.15 15.23 -29.26
C GLU A 36 -1.21 14.01 -30.18
N ALA A 37 -0.82 14.21 -31.45
CA ALA A 37 -0.72 13.17 -32.46
C ALA A 37 0.74 12.97 -32.86
N GLY A 38 1.23 11.72 -32.83
CA GLY A 38 2.60 11.39 -33.19
C GLY A 38 3.11 10.12 -32.49
N LYS A 39 4.42 9.88 -32.61
CA LYS A 39 5.10 8.82 -31.83
C LYS A 39 5.43 9.36 -30.45
N VAL A 40 5.02 8.65 -29.39
CA VAL A 40 5.24 9.07 -27.98
C VAL A 40 6.71 9.36 -27.69
N PHE A 41 7.63 8.51 -28.17
CA PHE A 41 9.08 8.74 -28.06
C PHE A 41 9.49 10.13 -28.56
N THR A 42 9.03 10.51 -29.76
CA THR A 42 9.35 11.81 -30.35
C THR A 42 8.74 12.95 -29.54
N LEU A 43 7.49 12.80 -29.08
CA LEU A 43 6.80 13.80 -28.27
C LEU A 43 7.49 14.04 -26.92
N LEU A 44 7.94 12.97 -26.24
CA LEU A 44 8.73 13.04 -25.00
C LEU A 44 10.08 13.73 -25.22
N SER A 45 10.84 13.31 -26.24
CA SER A 45 12.14 13.90 -26.57
C SER A 45 12.06 15.35 -27.09
N SER A 46 10.87 15.81 -27.52
CA SER A 46 10.65 17.16 -28.05
C SER A 46 9.79 18.05 -27.15
N ILE A 47 9.63 17.72 -25.87
CA ILE A 47 8.86 18.56 -24.92
C ILE A 47 9.36 20.01 -24.97
N GLN A 48 8.41 20.93 -25.10
CA GLN A 48 8.60 22.35 -24.92
C GLN A 48 7.93 22.76 -23.61
N GLU A 49 8.65 23.53 -22.81
CA GLU A 49 8.14 24.17 -21.62
C GLU A 49 7.12 25.24 -22.01
N THR A 50 6.03 25.31 -21.26
CA THR A 50 5.02 26.36 -21.37
C THR A 50 4.73 26.86 -19.97
N ASN A 51 5.06 28.12 -19.72
CA ASN A 51 4.73 28.79 -18.47
C ASN A 51 3.22 28.70 -18.20
N TYR A 52 2.83 28.78 -16.92
CA TYR A 52 1.44 28.96 -16.50
C TYR A 52 0.52 27.79 -16.94
N ALA A 53 1.07 26.57 -16.89
CA ALA A 53 0.37 25.34 -17.24
C ALA A 53 -0.72 24.99 -16.21
N ASP A 54 -1.92 24.62 -16.66
CA ASP A 54 -2.97 24.08 -15.82
C ASP A 54 -2.67 22.63 -15.39
N ILE A 55 -1.80 22.51 -14.38
CA ILE A 55 -1.40 21.25 -13.77
C ILE A 55 -2.59 20.60 -13.04
N LEU A 56 -3.49 21.40 -12.45
CA LEU A 56 -4.62 20.91 -11.65
C LEU A 56 -5.64 20.18 -12.52
N THR A 57 -6.17 20.83 -13.56
CA THR A 57 -7.15 20.21 -14.47
C THR A 57 -6.53 19.02 -15.20
N ALA A 58 -5.22 19.02 -15.48
CA ALA A 58 -4.53 17.86 -16.05
C ALA A 58 -4.52 16.66 -15.08
N ALA A 59 -4.26 16.89 -13.81
CA ALA A 59 -4.27 15.87 -12.76
C ALA A 59 -5.71 15.39 -12.47
N GLU A 60 -6.69 16.29 -12.46
CA GLU A 60 -8.12 15.95 -12.37
C GLU A 60 -8.58 15.04 -13.52
N ASN A 61 -8.15 15.33 -14.76
CA ASN A 61 -8.47 14.50 -15.93
C ASN A 61 -7.89 13.07 -15.82
N ILE A 62 -6.70 12.92 -15.25
CA ILE A 62 -6.12 11.59 -14.94
C ILE A 62 -7.00 10.87 -13.90
N VAL A 63 -7.38 11.55 -12.83
CA VAL A 63 -8.17 10.97 -11.73
C VAL A 63 -9.64 10.74 -12.10
N ALA A 64 -10.20 11.46 -13.08
CA ALA A 64 -11.48 11.15 -13.72
C ALA A 64 -11.40 9.92 -14.66
N GLY A 65 -10.19 9.55 -15.08
CA GLY A 65 -9.91 8.39 -15.93
C GLY A 65 -10.17 7.02 -15.28
N LYS A 66 -10.04 5.98 -16.12
CA LYS A 66 -10.19 4.55 -15.78
C LYS A 66 -8.95 3.73 -16.14
N SER A 67 -7.78 4.37 -16.15
CA SER A 67 -6.49 3.76 -16.45
C SER A 67 -5.40 4.44 -15.63
N GLU A 68 -4.21 3.84 -15.61
CA GLU A 68 -3.00 4.50 -15.14
C GLU A 68 -2.75 5.82 -15.89
N GLY A 69 -2.05 6.75 -15.23
CA GLY A 69 -1.66 8.03 -15.80
C GLY A 69 -0.33 8.54 -15.22
N VAL A 70 0.38 9.35 -16.00
CA VAL A 70 1.63 9.99 -15.59
C VAL A 70 1.51 11.48 -15.84
N LEU A 71 1.71 12.28 -14.78
CA LEU A 71 1.82 13.73 -14.86
C LEU A 71 3.28 14.13 -14.67
N LEU A 72 3.85 14.79 -15.68
CA LEU A 72 5.21 15.32 -15.69
C LEU A 72 5.17 16.84 -15.60
N THR A 73 5.78 17.40 -14.56
CA THR A 73 5.75 18.85 -14.25
C THR A 73 6.95 19.23 -13.36
N ASP A 74 7.23 20.51 -13.22
CA ASP A 74 8.09 21.09 -12.19
C ASP A 74 7.35 21.35 -10.85
N GLY A 75 6.01 21.27 -10.86
CA GLY A 75 5.16 21.46 -9.67
C GLY A 75 4.87 22.92 -9.32
N GLU A 76 5.26 23.89 -10.15
CA GLU A 76 5.03 25.32 -9.86
C GLU A 76 3.65 25.76 -10.40
N TYR A 77 2.60 25.49 -9.61
CA TYR A 77 1.24 25.99 -9.88
C TYR A 77 1.11 27.50 -9.62
N TYR A 78 0.27 28.19 -10.40
CA TYR A 78 -0.09 29.58 -10.16
C TYR A 78 -1.33 30.03 -10.92
N GLU A 79 -1.84 31.17 -10.44
CA GLU A 79 -2.10 32.33 -11.33
C GLU A 79 -0.88 33.27 -12.12
N PRO A 80 -1.80 33.42 -13.20
CA PRO A 80 -2.52 34.54 -13.91
C PRO A 80 -3.10 35.83 -13.25
N THR A 81 -3.03 36.06 -11.93
CA THR A 81 -3.61 37.24 -11.27
C THR A 81 -2.57 38.15 -10.59
N VAL A 82 -3.04 39.24 -9.98
CA VAL A 82 -2.15 40.26 -9.38
C VAL A 82 -1.63 39.84 -7.99
N ALA A 83 -2.25 38.85 -7.36
CA ALA A 83 -1.79 38.26 -6.10
C ALA A 83 -0.69 37.24 -6.41
N LYS A 84 0.57 37.62 -6.15
CA LYS A 84 1.72 36.74 -6.41
C LYS A 84 1.80 35.58 -5.41
N SER A 85 2.25 34.44 -5.94
CA SER A 85 2.83 33.30 -5.20
C SER A 85 1.85 32.33 -4.52
N HIS A 86 1.69 31.15 -5.12
CA HIS A 86 1.00 29.97 -4.55
C HIS A 86 2.00 28.97 -3.92
N VAL A 87 3.15 29.44 -3.43
CA VAL A 87 4.28 28.60 -3.00
C VAL A 87 3.97 27.57 -1.91
N ASN A 88 2.86 27.69 -1.19
CA ASN A 88 2.42 26.71 -0.18
C ASN A 88 0.95 26.27 -0.38
N ASP A 89 0.37 26.50 -1.55
CA ASP A 89 -1.02 26.15 -1.88
C ASP A 89 -1.15 24.63 -2.09
N PRO A 90 -1.99 23.90 -1.35
CA PRO A 90 -2.12 22.44 -1.44
C PRO A 90 -2.94 21.98 -2.67
N TYR A 91 -2.68 22.54 -3.85
CA TYR A 91 -3.53 22.43 -5.05
C TYR A 91 -3.80 20.98 -5.53
N LEU A 92 -2.90 20.02 -5.29
CA LEU A 92 -3.11 18.61 -5.69
C LEU A 92 -3.80 17.74 -4.60
N LYS A 93 -4.08 18.30 -3.42
CA LYS A 93 -4.68 17.58 -2.27
C LYS A 93 -5.90 16.74 -2.64
N ASP A 94 -6.88 17.35 -3.30
CA ASP A 94 -8.16 16.70 -3.59
C ASP A 94 -8.02 15.69 -4.73
N VAL A 95 -7.10 15.93 -5.66
CA VAL A 95 -6.71 14.98 -6.72
C VAL A 95 -6.11 13.71 -6.11
N PHE A 96 -5.11 13.87 -5.23
CA PHE A 96 -4.49 12.76 -4.52
C PHE A 96 -5.53 12.01 -3.67
N SER A 97 -6.34 12.74 -2.90
CA SER A 97 -7.39 12.18 -2.05
C SER A 97 -8.40 11.36 -2.85
N LYS A 98 -8.84 11.86 -4.01
CA LYS A 98 -9.82 11.23 -4.91
C LYS A 98 -9.26 10.01 -5.66
N TRP A 99 -7.94 9.91 -5.80
CA TRP A 99 -7.29 8.69 -6.32
C TRP A 99 -7.09 7.64 -5.22
N LEU A 100 -6.52 8.02 -4.08
CA LEU A 100 -6.33 7.13 -2.92
C LEU A 100 -7.67 6.56 -2.43
N LYS A 101 -8.76 7.35 -2.45
CA LYS A 101 -10.13 6.90 -2.10
C LYS A 101 -10.75 5.85 -3.02
N LYS A 102 -10.10 5.51 -4.15
CA LYS A 102 -10.44 4.32 -4.96
C LYS A 102 -9.70 3.05 -4.51
N GLY A 103 -8.79 3.17 -3.54
CA GLY A 103 -7.86 2.11 -3.14
C GLY A 103 -6.70 1.92 -4.12
N HIS A 104 -6.35 2.95 -4.88
CA HIS A 104 -5.22 2.96 -5.82
C HIS A 104 -3.97 3.62 -5.20
N ASP A 105 -2.85 3.60 -5.93
CA ASP A 105 -1.54 4.08 -5.48
C ASP A 105 -1.10 5.33 -6.23
N ILE A 106 -0.28 6.14 -5.57
CA ILE A 106 0.52 7.19 -6.21
C ILE A 106 1.99 6.93 -5.89
N TYR A 107 2.82 6.85 -6.92
CA TYR A 107 4.27 7.03 -6.74
C TYR A 107 4.66 8.41 -7.22
N VAL A 108 5.49 9.10 -6.46
CA VAL A 108 6.03 10.41 -6.85
C VAL A 108 7.54 10.28 -6.95
N ILE A 109 8.07 10.46 -8.16
CA ILE A 109 9.51 10.56 -8.38
C ILE A 109 9.87 12.05 -8.41
N ALA A 110 10.87 12.47 -7.64
CA ALA A 110 11.30 13.86 -7.54
C ALA A 110 12.78 14.02 -7.97
N GLU A 111 12.99 14.33 -9.25
CA GLU A 111 14.30 14.52 -9.86
C GLU A 111 14.80 15.97 -9.64
N PRO A 112 15.93 16.20 -8.95
CA PRO A 112 16.48 17.54 -8.79
C PRO A 112 17.19 18.02 -10.07
N TYR A 113 17.00 19.29 -10.42
CA TYR A 113 17.71 19.95 -11.51
C TYR A 113 17.99 21.43 -11.19
N LYS A 114 18.87 22.08 -11.96
CA LYS A 114 19.15 23.51 -11.83
C LYS A 114 18.54 24.30 -12.98
N GLU A 115 17.87 25.39 -12.65
CA GLU A 115 17.23 26.33 -13.58
C GLU A 115 18.00 27.66 -13.60
N ALA A 116 18.33 28.21 -14.76
CA ALA A 116 18.94 29.53 -14.88
C ALA A 116 17.91 30.56 -15.34
N TYR A 117 17.60 31.55 -14.50
CA TYR A 117 16.61 32.59 -14.79
C TYR A 117 17.06 33.97 -14.31
N ASN A 118 16.99 34.97 -15.20
CA ASN A 118 17.41 36.36 -14.96
C ASN A 118 18.78 36.50 -14.27
N GLY A 119 19.76 35.68 -14.67
CA GLY A 119 21.13 35.68 -14.15
C GLY A 119 21.34 34.92 -12.83
N ASN A 120 20.27 34.45 -12.19
CA ASN A 120 20.32 33.61 -11.00
C ASN A 120 20.19 32.13 -11.39
N VAL A 121 20.63 31.23 -10.50
CA VAL A 121 20.45 29.78 -10.64
C VAL A 121 19.63 29.27 -9.46
N PHE A 122 18.54 28.57 -9.76
CA PHE A 122 17.58 28.04 -8.80
C PHE A 122 17.69 26.51 -8.73
N ASP A 123 17.65 25.97 -7.52
CA ASP A 123 17.55 24.53 -7.28
C ASP A 123 16.07 24.10 -7.35
N LYS A 124 15.74 23.37 -8.42
CA LYS A 124 14.39 22.93 -8.79
C LYS A 124 14.21 21.43 -8.62
N LYS A 125 12.95 21.00 -8.52
CA LYS A 125 12.52 19.61 -8.61
C LYS A 125 11.68 19.41 -9.87
N ARG A 126 11.74 18.21 -10.44
CA ARG A 126 10.87 17.73 -11.52
C ARG A 126 10.14 16.51 -11.01
N PHE A 127 8.81 16.57 -11.05
CA PHE A 127 7.94 15.56 -10.50
C PHE A 127 7.34 14.68 -11.60
N TYR A 128 7.38 13.38 -11.35
CA TYR A 128 6.67 12.36 -12.11
C TYR A 128 5.64 11.75 -11.16
N PHE A 129 4.40 12.25 -11.21
CA PHE A 129 3.29 11.68 -10.44
C PHE A 129 2.71 10.50 -11.23
N LEU A 130 2.95 9.28 -10.75
CA LEU A 130 2.49 8.03 -11.34
C LEU A 130 1.19 7.60 -10.64
N PHE A 131 0.05 7.90 -11.26
CA PHE A 131 -1.26 7.46 -10.80
C PHE A 131 -1.48 6.02 -11.31
N THR A 132 -1.40 5.04 -10.41
CA THR A 132 -1.34 3.61 -10.75
C THR A 132 -1.98 2.76 -9.65
N ASP A 133 -1.78 1.44 -9.69
CA ASP A 133 -2.24 0.48 -8.67
C ASP A 133 -1.17 -0.61 -8.53
N SER A 134 -0.64 -0.83 -7.32
CA SER A 134 0.49 -1.74 -7.07
C SER A 134 0.15 -3.20 -7.41
N ARG A 135 -1.15 -3.55 -7.35
CA ARG A 135 -1.68 -4.89 -7.60
C ARG A 135 -1.85 -5.19 -9.09
N VAL A 136 -1.71 -4.21 -9.97
CA VAL A 136 -1.78 -4.40 -11.43
C VAL A 136 -0.45 -5.00 -11.94
N PRO A 137 -0.45 -6.21 -12.53
CA PRO A 137 0.77 -6.83 -13.02
C PRO A 137 1.43 -5.97 -14.11
N ASN A 138 2.71 -5.67 -13.94
CA ASN A 138 3.50 -4.81 -14.83
C ASN A 138 2.86 -3.43 -15.08
N ASN A 139 2.43 -2.78 -13.99
CA ASN A 139 2.03 -1.36 -13.95
C ASN A 139 3.18 -0.40 -14.33
N ILE A 140 2.90 0.90 -14.47
CA ILE A 140 3.86 1.90 -14.95
C ILE A 140 5.11 2.03 -14.07
N TYR A 141 4.97 1.95 -12.75
CA TYR A 141 6.11 2.01 -11.82
C TYR A 141 7.04 0.81 -12.01
N ASN A 142 6.48 -0.40 -12.10
CA ASN A 142 7.23 -1.62 -12.38
C ASN A 142 7.93 -1.59 -13.74
N ARG A 143 7.34 -0.96 -14.77
CA ARG A 143 7.99 -0.76 -16.09
C ARG A 143 9.16 0.21 -16.03
N ILE A 144 9.05 1.27 -15.21
CA ILE A 144 10.14 2.22 -15.00
C ILE A 144 11.32 1.49 -14.34
N LEU A 145 11.08 0.71 -13.28
CA LEU A 145 12.13 -0.08 -12.61
C LEU A 145 12.77 -1.18 -13.48
N GLN A 146 12.09 -1.63 -14.54
CA GLN A 146 12.67 -2.55 -15.54
C GLN A 146 13.64 -1.87 -16.52
N CYS A 147 13.51 -0.55 -16.73
CA CYS A 147 14.36 0.22 -17.64
C CYS A 147 15.41 1.06 -16.92
N VAL A 148 15.11 1.54 -15.71
CA VAL A 148 15.91 2.51 -14.96
C VAL A 148 16.56 1.85 -13.74
N ASP A 149 17.88 1.74 -13.78
CA ASP A 149 18.67 1.37 -12.60
C ASP A 149 18.82 2.57 -11.67
N MET A 150 17.94 2.66 -10.67
CA MET A 150 17.90 3.74 -9.68
C MET A 150 19.24 3.95 -8.94
N LYS A 151 20.13 2.95 -8.88
CA LYS A 151 21.44 3.09 -8.22
C LYS A 151 22.37 4.05 -8.94
N LYS A 152 22.13 4.34 -10.23
CA LYS A 152 22.81 5.38 -11.01
C LYS A 152 22.36 6.79 -10.64
N TYR A 153 21.24 6.92 -9.94
CA TYR A 153 20.51 8.16 -9.73
C TYR A 153 20.26 8.42 -8.23
N PRO A 154 21.30 8.42 -7.36
CA PRO A 154 21.15 8.47 -5.90
C PRO A 154 20.55 9.77 -5.35
N ASN A 155 20.41 10.81 -6.19
CA ASN A 155 19.79 12.08 -5.84
C ASN A 155 18.31 12.17 -6.30
N VAL A 156 17.76 11.12 -6.93
CA VAL A 156 16.37 11.09 -7.37
C VAL A 156 15.53 10.37 -6.31
N ASP A 157 14.70 11.14 -5.61
CA ASP A 157 13.84 10.59 -4.57
C ASP A 157 12.65 9.84 -5.19
N ILE A 158 12.24 8.74 -4.57
CA ILE A 158 10.97 8.05 -4.87
C ILE A 158 10.15 7.99 -3.58
N TYR A 159 8.90 8.43 -3.67
CA TYR A 159 7.91 8.31 -2.61
C TYR A 159 6.70 7.49 -3.07
N HIS A 160 6.07 6.78 -2.14
CA HIS A 160 4.90 5.94 -2.40
C HIS A 160 3.78 6.28 -1.43
N MET A 161 2.55 6.35 -1.95
CA MET A 161 1.33 6.63 -1.22
C MET A 161 0.31 5.54 -1.54
N SER A 162 -0.02 4.71 -0.55
CA SER A 162 -1.08 3.71 -0.61
C SER A 162 -1.81 3.64 0.72
N VAL A 163 -3.09 3.29 0.71
CA VAL A 163 -3.96 3.36 1.90
C VAL A 163 -5.01 2.23 1.98
N SER A 164 -4.84 1.13 1.23
CA SER A 164 -5.89 0.09 1.13
C SER A 164 -5.45 -1.37 1.02
N HIS A 165 -4.19 -1.66 0.70
CA HIS A 165 -3.70 -3.02 0.51
C HIS A 165 -2.29 -3.21 1.11
N PRO A 166 -2.21 -3.31 2.45
CA PRO A 166 -0.96 -3.66 3.13
C PRO A 166 -0.50 -5.08 2.75
N ILE A 167 0.80 -5.37 2.89
CA ILE A 167 1.37 -6.66 2.47
C ILE A 167 2.29 -7.30 3.50
N ILE A 168 2.43 -8.62 3.40
CA ILE A 168 3.51 -9.38 4.04
C ILE A 168 4.84 -9.15 3.30
N MET A 169 5.96 -9.33 4.00
CA MET A 169 7.29 -9.32 3.40
C MET A 169 7.50 -10.54 2.50
N ALA A 170 8.40 -10.43 1.52
CA ALA A 170 8.71 -11.54 0.60
C ALA A 170 9.38 -12.76 1.28
N GLU A 171 9.89 -12.58 2.51
CA GLU A 171 10.41 -13.64 3.38
C GLU A 171 9.27 -14.21 4.22
N GLY A 172 8.75 -15.38 3.81
CA GLY A 172 7.61 -16.06 4.45
C GLY A 172 6.34 -16.00 3.59
N LYS A 173 6.22 -16.89 2.60
CA LYS A 173 5.07 -16.94 1.66
C LYS A 173 3.71 -17.26 2.32
N TYR A 174 3.78 -17.92 3.46
CA TYR A 174 2.70 -18.39 4.32
C TYR A 174 3.32 -18.62 5.71
N SER A 175 2.47 -18.79 6.72
CA SER A 175 2.87 -18.96 8.10
C SER A 175 3.54 -20.31 8.37
N LYS A 176 4.10 -20.43 9.57
CA LYS A 176 4.59 -21.68 10.11
C LYS A 176 3.80 -22.03 11.37
N PRO A 177 2.83 -22.96 11.27
CA PRO A 177 2.27 -23.64 12.43
C PRO A 177 3.36 -24.33 13.24
N ASP A 178 3.14 -24.45 14.55
CA ASP A 178 4.03 -25.20 15.41
C ASP A 178 4.03 -26.71 15.11
N GLY A 179 5.14 -27.38 15.44
CA GLY A 179 5.37 -28.78 15.05
C GLY A 179 4.36 -29.77 15.62
N ASP A 180 3.84 -29.51 16.83
CA ASP A 180 2.98 -30.47 17.52
C ASP A 180 1.57 -30.54 16.91
N LEU A 181 1.15 -29.53 16.12
CA LEU A 181 -0.09 -29.55 15.33
C LEU A 181 -0.05 -30.55 14.15
N ALA A 182 1.15 -31.01 13.77
CA ALA A 182 1.40 -31.88 12.62
C ALA A 182 0.70 -31.38 11.33
N ALA A 183 0.75 -30.07 11.10
CA ALA A 183 -0.06 -29.39 10.09
C ALA A 183 0.58 -29.35 8.68
N THR A 184 -0.26 -29.37 7.65
CA THR A 184 0.12 -28.98 6.27
C THR A 184 -0.36 -27.56 5.97
N VAL A 185 0.34 -26.83 5.10
CA VAL A 185 0.00 -25.43 4.74
C VAL A 185 0.15 -25.20 3.23
N ASP A 186 -0.92 -24.73 2.59
CA ASP A 186 -0.95 -24.28 1.20
C ASP A 186 -1.12 -22.75 1.15
N GLY A 187 -0.08 -22.03 0.68
CA GLY A 187 -0.07 -20.57 0.57
C GLY A 187 -0.47 -20.05 -0.82
N TYR A 188 -1.41 -19.10 -0.86
CA TYR A 188 -2.01 -18.54 -2.07
C TYR A 188 -1.68 -17.04 -2.29
N GLY A 189 -0.72 -16.48 -1.53
CA GLY A 189 -0.18 -15.13 -1.73
C GLY A 189 -0.61 -14.14 -0.65
N ASN A 190 -1.90 -13.84 -0.56
CA ASN A 190 -2.48 -13.00 0.51
C ASN A 190 -3.39 -13.80 1.48
N PHE A 191 -3.47 -15.11 1.30
CA PHE A 191 -4.09 -16.03 2.24
C PHE A 191 -3.43 -17.41 2.16
N GLU A 192 -3.71 -18.25 3.15
CA GLU A 192 -3.29 -19.66 3.18
C GLU A 192 -4.41 -20.57 3.69
N ILE A 193 -4.26 -21.87 3.46
CA ILE A 193 -5.07 -22.93 4.09
C ILE A 193 -4.13 -23.80 4.91
N GLN A 194 -4.47 -24.04 6.17
CA GLN A 194 -3.82 -24.99 7.07
C GLN A 194 -4.75 -26.18 7.30
N ASP A 195 -4.20 -27.39 7.36
CA ASP A 195 -4.91 -28.58 7.82
C ASP A 195 -4.18 -29.16 9.04
N TRP A 196 -4.84 -29.14 10.21
CA TRP A 196 -4.28 -29.56 11.50
C TRP A 196 -4.66 -31.01 11.81
N SER A 197 -3.65 -31.86 12.03
CA SER A 197 -3.83 -33.31 12.06
C SER A 197 -4.25 -33.88 13.43
N ILE A 198 -4.25 -33.07 14.49
CA ILE A 198 -4.58 -33.49 15.87
C ILE A 198 -5.96 -32.98 16.35
N ASP A 199 -6.47 -33.56 17.44
CA ASP A 199 -7.76 -33.19 18.06
C ASP A 199 -7.64 -31.97 19.00
N TRP A 200 -8.78 -31.35 19.30
CA TRP A 200 -8.79 -30.14 20.13
C TRP A 200 -8.48 -30.37 21.62
N ASN A 201 -8.66 -31.57 22.17
CA ASN A 201 -8.21 -31.83 23.54
C ASN A 201 -6.69 -31.91 23.59
N SER A 202 -6.04 -32.54 22.61
CA SER A 202 -4.57 -32.53 22.45
C SER A 202 -4.04 -31.11 22.29
N ILE A 203 -4.66 -30.29 21.43
CA ILE A 203 -4.31 -28.86 21.26
C ILE A 203 -4.40 -28.10 22.58
N GLN A 204 -5.54 -28.17 23.29
CA GLN A 204 -5.70 -27.48 24.58
C GLN A 204 -4.71 -27.98 25.63
N ASN A 205 -4.41 -29.29 25.65
CA ASN A 205 -3.42 -29.85 26.57
C ASN A 205 -2.00 -29.34 26.32
N ILE A 206 -1.57 -29.22 25.06
CA ILE A 206 -0.22 -28.75 24.71
C ILE A 206 -0.08 -27.24 24.95
N TYR A 207 -1.01 -26.43 24.45
CA TYR A 207 -0.83 -24.98 24.34
C TYR A 207 -1.53 -24.16 25.45
N LEU A 208 -2.42 -24.76 26.26
CA LEU A 208 -3.00 -24.12 27.46
C LEU A 208 -2.57 -24.83 28.75
N ASN A 209 -2.82 -26.14 28.88
CA ASN A 209 -2.67 -26.83 30.17
C ASN A 209 -1.21 -27.14 30.53
N ALA A 210 -0.37 -27.48 29.55
CA ALA A 210 1.07 -27.74 29.74
C ALA A 210 1.95 -26.50 29.51
N ASN A 211 1.34 -25.32 29.33
CA ASN A 211 2.01 -24.07 28.96
C ASN A 211 2.73 -23.41 30.16
N VAL A 212 3.79 -24.05 30.64
CA VAL A 212 4.65 -23.58 31.74
C VAL A 212 6.11 -23.46 31.31
N ASP A 213 6.89 -22.64 32.03
CA ASP A 213 8.34 -22.56 31.88
C ASP A 213 9.04 -23.82 32.46
N GLU A 214 10.37 -23.87 32.33
CA GLU A 214 11.22 -24.96 32.86
C GLU A 214 11.12 -25.15 34.39
N ASN A 215 10.48 -24.23 35.11
CA ASN A 215 10.28 -24.24 36.56
C ASN A 215 8.82 -24.49 36.97
N GLY A 216 7.87 -24.62 36.01
CA GLY A 216 6.44 -24.81 36.27
C GLY A 216 5.61 -23.52 36.39
N ASN A 217 6.16 -22.34 36.07
CA ASN A 217 5.42 -21.07 36.05
C ASN A 217 4.64 -20.92 34.73
N PRO A 218 3.34 -20.52 34.72
CA PRO A 218 2.60 -20.28 33.49
C PRO A 218 3.27 -19.26 32.55
N LEU A 219 3.44 -19.61 31.27
CA LEU A 219 4.04 -18.71 30.27
C LEU A 219 3.05 -17.59 29.90
N PRO A 220 3.38 -16.29 30.10
CA PRO A 220 2.40 -15.18 30.04
C PRO A 220 1.65 -14.96 28.72
N THR A 221 2.12 -15.56 27.62
CA THR A 221 1.60 -15.33 26.26
C THR A 221 1.38 -16.62 25.46
N GLY A 222 1.48 -17.79 26.10
CA GLY A 222 1.44 -19.08 25.39
C GLY A 222 2.71 -19.43 24.61
N LYS A 223 2.92 -20.72 24.34
CA LYS A 223 3.69 -21.19 23.18
C LYS A 223 2.89 -20.82 21.91
N PRO A 224 3.45 -20.08 20.93
CA PRO A 224 2.74 -19.76 19.69
C PRO A 224 2.33 -21.02 18.93
N VAL A 225 1.08 -21.08 18.50
CA VAL A 225 0.53 -22.12 17.61
C VAL A 225 0.80 -21.82 16.14
N ILE A 226 0.89 -20.53 15.77
CA ILE A 226 1.24 -20.07 14.43
C ILE A 226 2.30 -18.96 14.53
N SER A 227 3.29 -18.99 13.65
CA SER A 227 4.44 -18.08 13.66
C SER A 227 4.90 -17.74 12.23
N GLY A 228 5.99 -16.98 12.09
CA GLY A 228 6.78 -16.94 10.85
C GLY A 228 6.24 -16.07 9.70
N LEU A 229 5.00 -15.57 9.78
CA LEU A 229 4.57 -14.44 8.95
C LEU A 229 5.29 -13.16 9.42
N LYS A 230 5.70 -12.33 8.46
CA LYS A 230 6.32 -11.03 8.71
C LYS A 230 5.64 -9.97 7.86
N ILE A 231 5.19 -8.88 8.47
CA ILE A 231 4.43 -7.82 7.79
C ILE A 231 5.37 -6.68 7.41
N ASP A 232 5.27 -6.17 6.17
CA ASP A 232 5.94 -4.91 5.85
C ASP A 232 5.15 -3.76 6.48
N ARG A 233 5.59 -3.33 7.67
CA ARG A 233 4.97 -2.21 8.38
C ARG A 233 5.06 -0.88 7.63
N ASN A 234 5.76 -0.80 6.50
CA ASN A 234 5.87 0.41 5.68
C ASN A 234 5.19 0.23 4.30
N SER A 235 4.39 -0.82 4.09
CA SER A 235 3.75 -1.14 2.80
C SER A 235 2.82 -0.06 2.25
N PHE A 236 2.35 0.86 3.11
CA PHE A 236 1.57 2.02 2.70
C PHE A 236 2.43 3.17 2.15
N GLY A 237 3.74 3.14 2.37
CA GLY A 237 4.72 4.17 2.00
C GLY A 237 4.60 5.46 2.83
N CYS A 238 3.39 6.02 2.92
CA CYS A 238 3.09 7.27 3.61
C CYS A 238 2.63 7.11 5.07
N PHE A 239 2.34 5.89 5.49
CA PHE A 239 2.03 5.51 6.85
C PHE A 239 2.83 4.28 7.28
N ARG A 240 3.10 4.18 8.59
CA ARG A 240 3.64 2.97 9.20
C ARG A 240 2.53 2.23 9.95
N ILE A 241 2.38 0.94 9.70
CA ILE A 241 1.49 0.05 10.47
C ILE A 241 2.00 0.01 11.91
N LYS A 242 1.20 0.55 12.82
CA LYS A 242 1.55 0.66 14.23
C LYS A 242 1.43 -0.70 14.89
N ASP A 243 0.26 -1.31 14.71
CA ASP A 243 -0.21 -2.51 15.38
C ASP A 243 -1.08 -3.35 14.43
N ILE A 244 -1.39 -4.58 14.84
CA ILE A 244 -2.33 -5.47 14.17
C ILE A 244 -3.38 -6.02 15.14
N ALA A 245 -4.45 -6.59 14.59
CA ALA A 245 -5.47 -7.32 15.33
C ALA A 245 -5.85 -8.59 14.58
N LEU A 246 -6.23 -9.63 15.32
CA LEU A 246 -6.88 -10.82 14.78
C LEU A 246 -8.39 -10.63 14.78
N LYS A 247 -9.04 -11.08 13.70
CA LYS A 247 -10.48 -11.26 13.64
C LYS A 247 -10.74 -12.73 13.32
N VAL A 248 -11.18 -13.46 14.33
CA VAL A 248 -11.45 -14.91 14.24
C VAL A 248 -12.92 -15.10 13.93
N TYR A 249 -13.22 -16.07 13.08
CA TYR A 249 -14.57 -16.42 12.66
C TYR A 249 -14.73 -17.94 12.61
N ASP A 250 -15.84 -18.42 13.14
CA ASP A 250 -16.39 -19.71 12.72
C ASP A 250 -16.88 -19.62 11.27
N ILE A 251 -16.59 -20.63 10.45
CA ILE A 251 -17.12 -20.77 9.09
C ILE A 251 -17.68 -22.18 8.80
N ASN A 252 -18.03 -22.97 9.82
CA ASN A 252 -18.58 -24.33 9.70
C ASN A 252 -19.86 -24.37 8.83
N GLU A 253 -20.88 -23.57 9.18
CA GLU A 253 -22.12 -23.46 8.39
C GLU A 253 -21.85 -22.90 6.97
N PRO A 254 -21.17 -21.74 6.78
CA PRO A 254 -20.84 -21.21 5.46
C PRO A 254 -20.07 -22.19 4.54
N TYR A 255 -19.12 -22.95 5.09
CA TYR A 255 -18.39 -23.97 4.33
C TYR A 255 -19.32 -25.12 3.92
N THR A 256 -20.17 -25.58 4.84
CA THR A 256 -21.12 -26.67 4.61
C THR A 256 -22.17 -26.29 3.56
N GLU A 257 -22.71 -25.07 3.59
CA GLU A 257 -23.62 -24.55 2.57
C GLU A 257 -22.93 -24.51 1.18
N PHE A 258 -21.71 -23.98 1.11
CA PHE A 258 -20.93 -23.90 -0.12
C PHE A 258 -20.62 -25.28 -0.70
N TYR A 259 -20.17 -26.21 0.13
CA TYR A 259 -19.81 -27.58 -0.28
C TYR A 259 -21.05 -28.38 -0.70
N GLY A 260 -22.14 -28.31 0.07
CA GLY A 260 -23.42 -28.97 -0.26
C GLY A 260 -23.97 -28.51 -1.61
N ASN A 261 -24.00 -27.19 -1.85
CA ASN A 261 -24.39 -26.64 -3.16
C ASN A 261 -23.48 -27.14 -4.29
N LYS A 262 -22.15 -27.15 -4.09
CA LYS A 262 -21.18 -27.64 -5.07
C LYS A 262 -21.40 -29.11 -5.43
N VAL A 263 -21.65 -29.97 -4.45
CA VAL A 263 -21.92 -31.41 -4.66
C VAL A 263 -23.27 -31.63 -5.34
N ALA A 264 -24.29 -30.83 -5.01
CA ALA A 264 -25.60 -30.86 -5.65
C ALA A 264 -25.61 -30.29 -7.08
N GLY A 265 -24.49 -29.81 -7.61
CA GLY A 265 -24.41 -29.14 -8.93
C GLY A 265 -25.09 -27.77 -8.96
N LEU A 266 -25.43 -27.21 -7.80
CA LEU A 266 -26.06 -25.90 -7.66
C LEU A 266 -25.01 -24.79 -7.77
N LYS A 267 -25.48 -23.58 -8.09
CA LYS A 267 -24.61 -22.39 -8.11
C LYS A 267 -24.14 -22.10 -6.69
N ALA A 268 -22.83 -22.18 -6.47
CA ALA A 268 -22.21 -21.83 -5.19
C ALA A 268 -22.68 -20.45 -4.68
N VAL A 269 -23.24 -20.45 -3.47
CA VAL A 269 -23.62 -19.23 -2.74
C VAL A 269 -22.34 -18.54 -2.29
N LYS A 270 -22.35 -17.20 -2.28
CA LYS A 270 -21.27 -16.43 -1.63
C LYS A 270 -21.57 -16.38 -0.15
N MET A 271 -20.60 -16.76 0.67
CA MET A 271 -20.58 -16.55 2.12
C MET A 271 -21.10 -15.13 2.45
N GLN A 272 -22.09 -15.05 3.33
CA GLN A 272 -22.69 -13.77 3.71
C GLN A 272 -21.68 -12.93 4.51
N SER A 273 -21.90 -11.62 4.58
CA SER A 273 -21.00 -10.70 5.27
C SER A 273 -21.76 -9.51 5.87
N PRO A 274 -21.39 -9.02 7.07
CA PRO A 274 -20.29 -9.50 7.92
C PRO A 274 -20.55 -10.89 8.52
N LEU A 275 -19.47 -11.64 8.77
CA LEU A 275 -19.50 -12.79 9.68
C LEU A 275 -19.49 -12.29 11.14
N GLN A 276 -19.99 -13.10 12.07
CA GLN A 276 -19.89 -12.82 13.50
C GLN A 276 -18.46 -13.16 13.99
N GLU A 277 -17.80 -12.21 14.65
CA GLU A 277 -16.45 -12.42 15.20
C GLU A 277 -16.51 -13.27 16.47
N THR A 278 -15.69 -14.32 16.52
CA THR A 278 -15.52 -15.20 17.67
C THR A 278 -14.45 -14.63 18.62
N THR A 279 -14.81 -14.44 19.89
CA THR A 279 -13.92 -13.95 20.94
C THR A 279 -13.17 -15.09 21.64
N ASN A 280 -12.00 -14.78 22.20
CA ASN A 280 -11.15 -15.68 23.00
C ASN A 280 -10.85 -17.03 22.31
N VAL A 281 -10.27 -16.99 21.11
CA VAL A 281 -9.72 -18.17 20.42
C VAL A 281 -8.21 -18.05 20.31
N PHE A 282 -7.75 -16.92 19.77
CA PHE A 282 -6.35 -16.62 19.50
C PHE A 282 -5.95 -15.23 19.99
N THR A 283 -4.70 -15.09 20.44
CA THR A 283 -4.08 -13.84 20.87
C THR A 283 -2.74 -13.60 20.17
N LEU A 284 -2.26 -12.35 20.18
CA LEU A 284 -1.03 -11.91 19.51
C LEU A 284 0.09 -11.59 20.48
N ASP A 285 1.33 -11.94 20.11
CA ASP A 285 2.50 -11.28 20.69
C ASP A 285 2.68 -9.87 20.08
N GLU A 286 1.97 -8.91 20.65
CA GLU A 286 2.11 -7.49 20.31
C GLU A 286 3.56 -6.99 20.44
N LYS A 287 4.35 -7.52 21.38
CA LYS A 287 5.72 -7.02 21.65
C LYS A 287 6.64 -7.43 20.51
N GLU A 288 6.56 -8.70 20.10
CA GLU A 288 7.33 -9.23 18.99
C GLU A 288 6.92 -8.61 17.65
N PHE A 289 5.62 -8.33 17.45
CA PHE A 289 5.17 -7.53 16.31
C PHE A 289 5.75 -6.10 16.33
N LYS A 290 5.71 -5.43 17.49
CA LYS A 290 6.20 -4.05 17.63
C LYS A 290 7.71 -3.94 17.46
N ALA A 291 8.47 -4.96 17.87
CA ALA A 291 9.91 -5.04 17.70
C ALA A 291 10.33 -5.48 16.29
N HIS A 292 9.87 -6.65 15.82
CA HIS A 292 10.43 -7.33 14.65
C HIS A 292 9.47 -7.45 13.45
N SER A 293 8.22 -6.98 13.59
CA SER A 293 7.14 -7.09 12.58
C SER A 293 6.70 -8.52 12.29
N LEU A 294 7.05 -9.46 13.17
CA LEU A 294 6.65 -10.87 13.10
C LEU A 294 5.27 -11.05 13.72
N VAL A 295 4.48 -11.97 13.14
CA VAL A 295 3.17 -12.36 13.66
C VAL A 295 3.31 -13.72 14.35
N ASN A 296 3.30 -13.69 15.67
CA ASN A 296 3.15 -14.88 16.51
C ASN A 296 1.75 -14.89 17.10
N ILE A 297 1.04 -16.00 16.89
CA ILE A 297 -0.32 -16.22 17.36
C ILE A 297 -0.29 -17.39 18.35
N SER A 298 -0.82 -17.17 19.54
CA SER A 298 -1.04 -18.19 20.58
C SER A 298 -2.54 -18.44 20.76
N LEU A 299 -2.92 -19.52 21.44
CA LEU A 299 -4.29 -19.63 21.97
C LEU A 299 -4.53 -18.55 23.03
N ASP A 300 -5.75 -18.07 23.12
CA ASP A 300 -6.16 -17.12 24.15
C ASP A 300 -6.18 -17.81 25.54
N PRO A 301 -5.57 -17.26 26.61
CA PRO A 301 -5.65 -17.83 27.96
C PRO A 301 -7.07 -17.94 28.53
N ALA A 302 -8.04 -17.21 27.98
CA ALA A 302 -9.47 -17.30 28.30
C ALA A 302 -10.26 -18.07 27.23
N PHE A 303 -9.60 -19.06 26.58
CA PHE A 303 -10.13 -19.89 25.51
C PHE A 303 -11.56 -20.40 25.77
N ASN A 304 -12.40 -20.37 24.75
CA ASN A 304 -13.69 -21.07 24.75
C ASN A 304 -13.85 -21.91 23.47
N ASP A 305 -14.52 -23.04 23.62
CA ASP A 305 -14.77 -24.02 22.57
C ASP A 305 -16.10 -23.82 21.83
N VAL A 306 -16.70 -22.62 21.92
CA VAL A 306 -18.03 -22.34 21.33
C VAL A 306 -18.00 -22.35 19.79
N CYS A 307 -16.84 -22.09 19.17
CA CYS A 307 -16.62 -22.21 17.72
C CYS A 307 -16.03 -23.57 17.29
N LEU A 308 -16.20 -24.61 18.12
CA LEU A 308 -15.78 -25.97 17.83
C LEU A 308 -16.99 -26.91 17.65
N ASP A 309 -18.03 -26.42 16.97
CA ASP A 309 -19.31 -27.12 16.77
C ASP A 309 -19.38 -28.00 15.50
N GLY A 310 -18.31 -27.99 14.69
CA GLY A 310 -18.21 -28.69 13.42
C GLY A 310 -17.84 -30.17 13.56
N SER A 311 -18.43 -31.01 12.72
CA SER A 311 -18.15 -32.45 12.64
C SER A 311 -18.14 -32.92 11.16
N PRO A 312 -17.17 -33.74 10.73
CA PRO A 312 -16.03 -34.27 11.49
C PRO A 312 -14.85 -33.29 11.63
N TYR A 313 -15.02 -32.04 11.15
CA TYR A 313 -13.98 -31.02 11.13
C TYR A 313 -14.53 -29.65 11.58
N ASN A 314 -13.66 -28.88 12.23
CA ASN A 314 -13.85 -27.47 12.54
C ASN A 314 -13.11 -26.60 11.52
N TYR A 315 -13.81 -25.60 10.98
CA TYR A 315 -13.33 -24.66 9.98
C TYR A 315 -13.30 -23.24 10.58
N THR A 316 -12.09 -22.75 10.85
CA THR A 316 -11.87 -21.40 11.41
C THR A 316 -11.26 -20.50 10.35
N LYS A 317 -11.66 -19.23 10.32
CA LYS A 317 -11.03 -18.18 9.50
C LYS A 317 -10.43 -17.13 10.43
N VAL A 318 -9.15 -16.82 10.25
CA VAL A 318 -8.42 -15.79 11.01
C VAL A 318 -7.95 -14.72 10.04
N ASP A 319 -8.55 -13.54 10.10
CA ASP A 319 -8.04 -12.35 9.39
C ASP A 319 -7.03 -11.62 10.27
N ILE A 320 -5.88 -11.28 9.68
CA ILE A 320 -4.88 -10.38 10.28
C ILE A 320 -5.11 -8.99 9.67
N CYS A 321 -5.57 -8.05 10.49
CA CYS A 321 -5.96 -6.70 10.07
C CYS A 321 -5.08 -5.62 10.70
N VAL A 322 -4.96 -4.48 10.01
CA VAL A 322 -4.30 -3.27 10.53
C VAL A 322 -5.07 -2.71 11.73
N ASN A 323 -4.39 -2.56 12.86
CA ASN A 323 -4.91 -1.98 14.09
C ASN A 323 -4.24 -0.62 14.35
N GLY A 324 -4.55 0.33 13.46
CA GLY A 324 -4.03 1.68 13.50
C GLY A 324 -2.67 1.87 12.83
N VAL A 325 -2.43 3.12 12.41
CA VAL A 325 -1.22 3.55 11.71
C VAL A 325 -0.67 4.85 12.29
N ASP A 326 0.66 4.98 12.25
CA ASP A 326 1.39 6.21 12.53
C ASP A 326 1.71 6.92 11.20
N TYR A 327 1.54 8.24 11.18
CA TYR A 327 1.80 9.09 10.00
C TYR A 327 3.28 9.45 9.94
N VAL A 328 3.91 9.33 8.76
CA VAL A 328 5.38 9.46 8.62
C VAL A 328 5.85 10.43 7.53
N PHE A 329 4.95 11.05 6.76
CA PHE A 329 5.32 11.95 5.64
C PHE A 329 6.23 13.11 6.03
N ASP A 330 6.09 13.67 7.24
CA ASP A 330 6.90 14.81 7.67
C ASP A 330 8.42 14.53 7.59
N ASN A 331 8.84 13.28 7.80
CA ASN A 331 10.23 12.82 7.65
C ASN A 331 10.75 12.87 6.19
N TYR A 332 9.85 12.98 5.21
CA TYR A 332 10.10 12.94 3.77
C TYR A 332 9.70 14.25 3.06
N SER A 333 9.06 15.18 3.78
CA SER A 333 8.51 16.44 3.25
C SER A 333 9.49 17.25 2.38
N SER A 334 10.76 17.33 2.79
CA SER A 334 11.82 18.05 2.08
C SER A 334 12.22 17.45 0.73
N MET A 335 11.76 16.24 0.38
CA MET A 335 11.92 15.68 -0.97
C MET A 335 11.13 16.48 -2.03
N PHE A 336 10.11 17.21 -1.60
CA PHE A 336 9.15 17.93 -2.45
C PHE A 336 9.34 19.44 -2.47
N ASP A 337 10.19 19.98 -1.59
CA ASP A 337 10.49 21.41 -1.55
C ASP A 337 11.49 21.79 -2.65
N PHE A 338 11.25 22.92 -3.32
CA PHE A 338 12.14 23.48 -4.35
C PHE A 338 12.18 25.01 -4.29
N GLN A 339 13.16 25.67 -4.90
CA GLN A 339 13.24 27.13 -4.87
C GLN A 339 12.19 27.78 -5.79
N SER A 340 11.47 28.78 -5.29
CA SER A 340 10.56 29.59 -6.11
C SER A 340 11.32 30.54 -7.02
N ILE A 341 10.85 30.69 -8.27
CA ILE A 341 11.37 31.70 -9.20
C ILE A 341 10.66 33.04 -9.02
N ASP A 342 9.35 33.02 -8.72
CA ASP A 342 8.55 34.23 -8.50
C ASP A 342 8.85 34.94 -7.19
N VAL A 343 9.30 34.20 -6.17
CA VAL A 343 9.76 34.75 -4.88
C VAL A 343 11.16 34.21 -4.54
N PRO A 344 12.23 34.78 -5.15
CA PRO A 344 13.61 34.32 -4.92
C PRO A 344 13.99 34.36 -3.43
N GLY A 345 14.59 33.26 -2.95
CA GLY A 345 14.93 33.06 -1.54
C GLY A 345 13.83 32.40 -0.70
N GLN A 346 12.65 32.11 -1.27
CA GLN A 346 11.65 31.24 -0.65
C GLN A 346 11.62 29.86 -1.29
N MET A 347 11.27 28.85 -0.47
CA MET A 347 10.95 27.52 -0.94
C MET A 347 9.47 27.45 -1.33
N ASN A 348 9.19 26.80 -2.45
CA ASN A 348 7.89 26.29 -2.84
C ASN A 348 7.71 24.89 -2.24
N SER A 349 6.69 24.75 -1.39
CA SER A 349 6.26 23.54 -0.70
C SER A 349 4.82 23.13 -1.07
N SER A 350 4.24 23.71 -2.12
CA SER A 350 2.87 23.43 -2.59
C SER A 350 2.58 21.93 -2.81
N VAL A 351 3.55 21.20 -3.38
CA VAL A 351 3.49 19.74 -3.54
C VAL A 351 3.56 19.02 -2.19
N ALA A 352 4.42 19.49 -1.27
CA ALA A 352 4.54 18.91 0.07
C ALA A 352 3.25 19.10 0.89
N GLU A 353 2.68 20.30 0.90
CA GLU A 353 1.40 20.61 1.56
C GLU A 353 0.22 19.91 0.89
N SER A 354 0.23 19.73 -0.44
CA SER A 354 -0.76 18.90 -1.15
C SER A 354 -0.78 17.45 -0.64
N ILE A 355 0.40 16.83 -0.48
CA ILE A 355 0.51 15.47 0.04
C ILE A 355 0.13 15.43 1.53
N LYS A 356 0.71 16.29 2.35
CA LYS A 356 0.44 16.40 3.79
C LYS A 356 -1.04 16.60 4.11
N GLN A 357 -1.72 17.51 3.42
CA GLN A 357 -3.16 17.74 3.63
C GLN A 357 -4.06 16.65 3.04
N CYS A 358 -3.59 15.88 2.06
CA CYS A 358 -4.25 14.65 1.63
C CYS A 358 -4.13 13.56 2.70
N LEU A 359 -2.93 13.33 3.24
CA LEU A 359 -2.67 12.26 4.20
C LEU A 359 -3.27 12.55 5.59
N THR A 360 -3.38 13.82 5.99
CA THR A 360 -4.01 14.22 7.26
C THR A 360 -5.54 14.29 7.21
N ASP A 361 -6.18 14.03 6.07
CA ASP A 361 -7.63 13.85 5.96
C ASP A 361 -8.07 12.60 6.77
N PRO A 362 -8.94 12.73 7.79
CA PRO A 362 -9.42 11.58 8.57
C PRO A 362 -10.10 10.50 7.72
N SER A 363 -10.70 10.86 6.59
CA SER A 363 -11.31 9.91 5.65
C SER A 363 -10.31 9.15 4.79
N ILE A 364 -9.07 9.65 4.66
CA ILE A 364 -7.94 8.88 4.12
C ILE A 364 -7.41 7.92 5.19
N LYS A 365 -7.20 8.38 6.44
CA LYS A 365 -6.75 7.49 7.52
C LYS A 365 -7.70 6.30 7.74
N LYS A 366 -9.02 6.56 7.70
CA LYS A 366 -10.08 5.55 7.84
C LYS A 366 -10.03 4.40 6.82
N MET A 367 -9.34 4.56 5.69
CA MET A 367 -9.19 3.48 4.70
C MET A 367 -8.26 2.35 5.18
N MET A 368 -7.35 2.63 6.10
CA MET A 368 -6.40 1.66 6.65
C MET A 368 -6.92 1.00 7.94
N ASP A 369 -7.91 1.59 8.61
CA ASP A 369 -8.49 1.05 9.85
C ASP A 369 -9.20 -0.29 9.55
N ASN A 370 -8.72 -1.39 10.16
CA ASN A 370 -9.14 -2.77 9.87
C ASN A 370 -8.83 -3.25 8.43
N ALA A 371 -7.92 -2.60 7.70
CA ALA A 371 -7.51 -3.10 6.38
C ALA A 371 -6.90 -4.51 6.50
N LEU A 372 -7.40 -5.44 5.70
CA LEU A 372 -6.95 -6.84 5.69
C LEU A 372 -5.53 -6.93 5.13
N ILE A 373 -4.64 -7.59 5.88
CA ILE A 373 -3.24 -7.84 5.50
C ILE A 373 -3.10 -9.27 4.98
N TYR A 374 -3.70 -10.23 5.68
CA TYR A 374 -3.59 -11.66 5.38
C TYR A 374 -4.75 -12.45 5.99
N THR A 375 -5.17 -13.56 5.37
CA THR A 375 -6.15 -14.49 5.96
C THR A 375 -5.57 -15.88 6.10
N ILE A 376 -5.74 -16.51 7.27
CA ILE A 376 -5.46 -17.92 7.51
C ILE A 376 -6.79 -18.67 7.60
N TYR A 377 -7.01 -19.66 6.73
CA TYR A 377 -8.08 -20.63 6.88
C TYR A 377 -7.52 -21.88 7.56
N ILE A 378 -8.15 -22.33 8.64
CA ILE A 378 -7.73 -23.50 9.42
C ILE A 378 -8.83 -24.55 9.30
N LYS A 379 -8.49 -25.72 8.78
CA LYS A 379 -9.22 -26.96 9.00
C LYS A 379 -8.57 -27.67 10.18
N SER A 380 -9.37 -28.13 11.13
CA SER A 380 -8.93 -28.93 12.28
C SER A 380 -9.94 -30.05 12.53
N ASN A 381 -9.57 -31.07 13.30
CA ASN A 381 -10.50 -32.15 13.66
C ASN A 381 -11.63 -31.66 14.59
N GLU A 382 -12.63 -32.51 14.80
CA GLU A 382 -13.59 -32.36 15.91
C GLU A 382 -12.90 -32.51 17.29
N LYS A 383 -13.67 -32.29 18.37
CA LYS A 383 -13.19 -32.28 19.75
C LYS A 383 -13.19 -33.66 20.40
#